data_AF-R6YY07-F1
#
_entry.id   AF-R6YY07-F1
#
_cell.length_a   1.000
_cell.length_b   1.000
_cell.length_c   1.000
_cell.angle_alpha   90.00
_cell.angle_beta   90.00
_cell.angle_gamma   90.00
#
_symmetry.space_group_name_H-M   'P 1'
#
loop_
_entity.id
_entity.type
_entity.pdbx_description
1 polymer ?
#
loop_
_entity_poly.entity_id
_entity_poly.type
_entity_poly.pdbx_seq_one_letter_code
_entity_poly.pdbx_strand_id
1 'polypeptide(L)'
;MFEKMKYQGSGSSIITSTKLIEPIDAFNKHEVNYTYVKGYALNSKNKENDKLFVEAVEASQKYEKVLFFAGLDDQSDLEGKDRENLLLPSNQIKLINELLSMGKRVCLILFGGSIVELPFVNSVQAILMMYLPGQGGGEACYRLIYGEVNPSGHLAESWPEAYTDVPFGSEYGKSTRDLYKESVFVGYRYYSSAHIRTLFPFGYGLSYSEFNKRMTTIEDRKEEYRIKVNVENVSLIPGSEVVQIYVETPKNNIFRPLRELKAFKKVFLMPGQKTEVVLVIKKNDLRYYDVKEKKFIMDGGIYKIQLCSDCLTIIQEACIHVDLPISSSPYSIFVNKVYTDFHFNNITDSLFEDLCRKPLPNIDPVFPFTMETRITEFKTKFFGRVIYQMMKKKLLKEKNKALKIKDPLKREKELQNSQYVLSVFEYNSLRALTNMSPKTLPYNIAEGIVYIANGRIFEGLFKMTKKIVVPSLPKENVNIKNK
;
A
#
# COMPACT_ATOMS: atom_id res chain seq x y z
N MET A 1 -15.65 14.11 0.50
CA MET A 1 -16.01 12.68 0.75
C MET A 1 -16.89 12.49 1.99
N PHE A 2 -17.72 13.49 2.35
CA PHE A 2 -18.61 13.41 3.51
C PHE A 2 -19.93 12.71 3.17
N GLU A 3 -20.50 13.04 2.01
CA GLU A 3 -21.72 12.42 1.46
C GLU A 3 -21.45 11.05 0.82
N LYS A 4 -20.23 10.84 0.31
CA LYS A 4 -19.79 9.60 -0.32
C LYS A 4 -18.31 9.37 -0.01
N MET A 5 -18.04 8.49 0.94
CA MET A 5 -16.69 8.13 1.35
C MET A 5 -16.15 7.01 0.45
N LYS A 6 -14.82 6.93 0.34
CA LYS A 6 -14.18 5.75 -0.23
C LYS A 6 -13.96 4.74 0.87
N TYR A 7 -14.74 3.66 0.86
CA TYR A 7 -14.74 2.67 1.95
C TYR A 7 -14.11 1.31 1.59
N GLN A 8 -13.86 1.07 0.31
CA GLN A 8 -13.24 -0.14 -0.21
C GLN A 8 -12.37 0.17 -1.44
N GLY A 9 -11.59 -0.82 -1.87
CA GLY A 9 -10.79 -0.72 -3.10
C GLY A 9 -11.66 -0.77 -4.36
N SER A 10 -11.07 -0.39 -5.49
CA SER A 10 -11.71 -0.51 -6.80
C SER A 10 -11.16 -1.73 -7.55
N GLY A 11 -11.97 -2.36 -8.41
CA GLY A 11 -11.57 -3.53 -9.20
C GLY A 11 -12.37 -4.78 -8.86
N SER A 12 -11.72 -5.93 -8.91
CA SER A 12 -12.31 -7.25 -8.67
C SER A 12 -12.81 -7.46 -7.23
N SER A 13 -12.33 -6.64 -6.29
CA SER A 13 -12.66 -6.73 -4.85
C SER A 13 -13.93 -5.98 -4.44
N ILE A 14 -14.70 -5.42 -5.38
CA ILE A 14 -15.92 -4.67 -5.07
C ILE A 14 -16.99 -5.60 -4.46
N ILE A 15 -17.36 -5.32 -3.22
CA ILE A 15 -18.45 -6.00 -2.51
C ILE A 15 -19.68 -5.09 -2.49
N THR A 16 -20.86 -5.67 -2.76
CA THR A 16 -22.14 -4.98 -2.53
C THR A 16 -22.41 -4.97 -1.03
N SER A 17 -22.37 -3.80 -0.40
CA SER A 17 -22.58 -3.65 1.04
C SER A 17 -24.03 -3.98 1.43
N THR A 18 -24.19 -4.55 2.63
CA THR A 18 -25.53 -4.84 3.18
C THR A 18 -26.21 -3.57 3.69
N LYS A 19 -25.42 -2.72 4.36
CA LYS A 19 -25.79 -1.39 4.82
C LYS A 19 -24.53 -0.54 4.86
N LEU A 20 -24.45 0.48 4.01
CA LEU A 20 -23.40 1.48 4.04
C LEU A 20 -23.85 2.66 4.90
N ILE A 21 -23.01 3.06 5.85
CA ILE A 21 -23.21 4.28 6.64
C ILE A 21 -22.15 5.27 6.21
N GLU A 22 -22.56 6.30 5.46
CA GLU A 22 -21.71 7.40 5.08
C GLU A 22 -21.49 8.36 6.27
N PRO A 23 -20.43 9.17 6.28
CA PRO A 23 -20.22 10.16 7.33
C PRO A 23 -21.44 11.09 7.52
N ILE A 24 -22.08 11.51 6.43
CA ILE A 24 -23.30 12.34 6.50
C ILE A 24 -24.46 11.63 7.22
N ASP A 25 -24.63 10.33 7.02
CA ASP A 25 -25.68 9.54 7.66
C ASP A 25 -25.45 9.49 9.17
N ALA A 26 -24.21 9.28 9.59
CA ALA A 26 -23.83 9.24 11.00
C ALA A 26 -24.03 10.61 11.66
N PHE A 27 -23.59 11.70 11.02
CA PHE A 27 -23.74 13.05 11.57
C PHE A 27 -25.22 13.44 11.69
N ASN A 28 -26.07 13.06 10.73
CA ASN A 28 -27.51 13.29 10.80
C ASN A 28 -28.17 12.47 11.91
N LYS A 29 -27.82 11.18 12.00
CA LYS A 29 -28.34 10.28 13.04
C LYS A 29 -28.04 10.79 14.46
N HIS A 30 -26.87 11.42 14.64
CA HIS A 30 -26.44 11.99 15.92
C HIS A 30 -26.78 13.48 16.06
N GLU A 31 -27.65 14.01 15.19
CA GLU A 31 -28.18 15.38 15.26
C GLU A 31 -27.09 16.46 15.36
N VAL A 32 -25.96 16.25 14.69
CA VAL A 32 -24.87 17.22 14.67
C VAL A 32 -25.34 18.48 13.95
N ASN A 33 -25.15 19.64 14.58
CA ASN A 33 -25.35 20.92 13.91
C ASN A 33 -24.15 21.26 13.01
N TYR A 34 -24.33 21.16 11.70
CA TYR A 34 -23.31 21.49 10.71
C TYR A 34 -23.91 22.15 9.46
N THR A 35 -23.08 22.86 8.68
CA THR A 35 -23.40 23.23 7.30
C THR A 35 -22.56 22.40 6.36
N TYR A 36 -23.22 21.68 5.45
CA TYR A 36 -22.54 20.92 4.41
C TYR A 36 -22.47 21.69 3.10
N VAL A 37 -21.27 21.71 2.54
CA VAL A 37 -20.97 22.12 1.18
C VAL A 37 -20.09 21.05 0.55
N LYS A 38 -20.38 20.70 -0.69
CA LYS A 38 -19.67 19.62 -1.38
C LYS A 38 -18.21 19.99 -1.68
N GLY A 39 -17.95 21.25 -2.03
CA GLY A 39 -16.63 21.87 -2.22
C GLY A 39 -15.84 21.42 -3.45
N TYR A 40 -15.90 20.14 -3.82
CA TYR A 40 -15.20 19.59 -4.98
C TYR A 40 -15.91 18.34 -5.51
N ALA A 41 -15.69 18.02 -6.79
CA ALA A 41 -16.15 16.77 -7.38
C ALA A 41 -15.02 15.73 -7.41
N LEU A 42 -15.33 14.47 -7.10
CA LEU A 42 -14.35 13.37 -7.06
C LEU A 42 -13.80 12.99 -8.44
N ASN A 43 -14.62 13.07 -9.50
CA ASN A 43 -14.28 12.53 -10.83
C ASN A 43 -14.56 13.53 -11.99
N SER A 44 -14.67 14.85 -11.71
CA SER A 44 -15.14 15.84 -12.69
C SER A 44 -14.05 16.77 -13.23
N LYS A 45 -14.25 17.27 -14.46
CA LYS A 45 -13.40 18.28 -15.11
C LYS A 45 -13.83 19.70 -14.72
N ASN A 46 -12.81 20.52 -14.46
CA ASN A 46 -12.71 21.94 -14.08
C ASN A 46 -14.00 22.79 -13.85
N LYS A 47 -14.95 22.90 -14.80
CA LYS A 47 -16.05 23.88 -14.67
C LYS A 47 -17.00 23.64 -13.49
N GLU A 48 -17.30 22.38 -13.17
CA GLU A 48 -18.11 22.04 -11.98
C GLU A 48 -17.34 22.34 -10.69
N ASN A 49 -16.02 22.12 -10.70
CA ASN A 49 -15.16 22.35 -9.54
C ASN A 49 -15.05 23.85 -9.19
N ASP A 50 -15.05 24.76 -10.17
CA ASP A 50 -14.96 26.20 -9.90
C ASP A 50 -16.19 26.71 -9.13
N LYS A 51 -17.40 26.27 -9.50
CA LYS A 51 -18.63 26.63 -8.78
C LYS A 51 -18.64 26.08 -7.36
N LEU A 52 -18.31 24.79 -7.20
CA LEU A 52 -18.26 24.14 -5.89
C LEU A 52 -17.20 24.76 -4.97
N PHE A 53 -16.07 25.18 -5.54
CA PHE A 53 -15.01 25.88 -4.83
C PHE A 53 -15.52 27.22 -4.28
N VAL A 54 -16.14 28.05 -5.12
CA VAL A 54 -16.70 29.35 -4.70
C VAL A 54 -17.74 29.17 -3.61
N GLU A 55 -18.69 28.24 -3.79
CA GLU A 55 -19.72 27.93 -2.78
C GLU A 55 -19.12 27.53 -1.43
N ALA A 56 -18.07 26.70 -1.44
CA ALA A 56 -17.41 26.28 -0.20
C ALA A 56 -16.64 27.40 0.48
N VAL A 57 -15.95 28.25 -0.29
CA VAL A 57 -15.26 29.43 0.22
C VAL A 57 -16.23 30.41 0.86
N GLU A 58 -17.32 30.77 0.16
CA GLU A 58 -18.36 31.67 0.67
C GLU A 58 -19.03 31.12 1.94
N ALA A 59 -19.43 29.85 1.93
CA ALA A 59 -20.06 29.23 3.10
C ALA A 59 -19.09 29.18 4.30
N SER A 60 -17.80 28.93 4.06
CA SER A 60 -16.79 28.84 5.12
C SER A 60 -16.58 30.16 5.87
N GLN A 61 -16.90 31.32 5.27
CA GLN A 61 -16.71 32.62 5.91
C GLN A 61 -17.40 32.71 7.27
N LYS A 62 -18.57 32.06 7.43
CA LYS A 62 -19.37 32.07 8.66
C LYS A 62 -18.86 31.12 9.76
N TYR A 63 -17.84 30.32 9.47
CA TYR A 63 -17.33 29.28 10.38
C TYR A 63 -15.84 29.45 10.66
N GLU A 64 -15.41 29.17 11.90
CA GLU A 64 -13.99 29.13 12.26
C GLU A 64 -13.37 27.74 12.00
N LYS A 65 -14.14 26.68 12.27
CA LYS A 65 -13.70 25.28 12.19
C LYS A 65 -14.28 24.60 10.96
N VAL A 66 -13.47 23.82 10.26
CA VAL A 66 -13.86 23.06 9.07
C VAL A 66 -13.42 21.61 9.23
N LEU A 67 -14.39 20.68 9.12
CA LEU A 67 -14.09 19.26 8.90
C LEU A 67 -13.97 19.03 7.39
N PHE A 68 -12.76 18.77 6.92
CA PHE A 68 -12.48 18.60 5.51
C PHE A 68 -12.29 17.11 5.18
N PHE A 69 -13.29 16.50 4.56
CA PHE A 69 -13.25 15.09 4.15
C PHE A 69 -12.64 14.97 2.75
N ALA A 70 -11.41 14.49 2.65
CA ALA A 70 -10.56 14.38 1.46
C ALA A 70 -10.09 12.94 1.21
N GLY A 71 -9.42 12.71 0.08
CA GLY A 71 -8.87 11.40 -0.22
C GLY A 71 -8.62 11.09 -1.69
N LEU A 72 -8.30 9.82 -1.93
CA LEU A 72 -8.07 9.26 -3.26
C LEU A 72 -9.38 8.85 -3.94
N ASP A 73 -9.52 9.13 -5.22
CA ASP A 73 -10.67 8.69 -6.02
C ASP A 73 -10.50 7.22 -6.49
N ASP A 74 -11.55 6.65 -7.09
CA ASP A 74 -11.52 5.27 -7.63
C ASP A 74 -10.51 5.09 -8.77
N GLN A 75 -10.10 6.16 -9.45
CA GLN A 75 -9.10 6.08 -10.53
C GLN A 75 -7.67 6.01 -10.00
N SER A 76 -7.47 6.48 -8.76
CA SER A 76 -6.19 6.52 -8.07
C SER A 76 -5.85 5.19 -7.39
N ASP A 77 -6.83 4.42 -6.92
CA ASP A 77 -6.62 3.06 -6.39
C ASP A 77 -7.32 1.99 -7.24
N LEU A 78 -7.11 2.03 -8.56
CA LEU A 78 -7.70 1.07 -9.50
C LEU A 78 -6.81 -0.16 -9.65
N GLU A 79 -7.39 -1.35 -9.47
CA GLU A 79 -6.67 -2.60 -9.72
C GLU A 79 -6.04 -2.65 -11.13
N GLY A 80 -4.80 -3.14 -11.18
CA GLY A 80 -4.01 -3.25 -12.42
C GLY A 80 -3.45 -1.92 -12.91
N LYS A 81 -3.41 -0.90 -12.05
CA LYS A 81 -2.77 0.37 -12.34
C LYS A 81 -2.08 0.91 -11.09
N ASP A 82 -0.78 1.12 -11.21
CA ASP A 82 0.00 1.79 -10.19
C ASP A 82 -0.22 3.31 -10.24
N ARG A 83 -0.11 3.96 -9.08
CA ARG A 83 -0.10 5.42 -8.99
C ARG A 83 1.26 5.93 -9.46
N GLU A 84 1.25 7.06 -10.18
CA GLU A 84 2.47 7.72 -10.65
C GLU A 84 3.08 8.68 -9.61
N ASN A 85 2.30 9.01 -8.57
CA ASN A 85 2.69 9.93 -7.50
C ASN A 85 1.81 9.71 -6.26
N LEU A 86 2.21 10.32 -5.15
CA LEU A 86 1.45 10.28 -3.90
C LEU A 86 0.49 11.47 -3.71
N LEU A 87 0.29 12.33 -4.71
CA LEU A 87 -0.47 13.56 -4.54
C LEU A 87 -1.97 13.32 -4.29
N LEU A 88 -2.56 14.19 -3.47
CA LEU A 88 -4.02 14.38 -3.46
C LEU A 88 -4.49 15.04 -4.77
N PRO A 89 -5.76 14.82 -5.16
CA PRO A 89 -6.34 15.54 -6.29
C PRO A 89 -6.22 17.06 -6.13
N SER A 90 -5.79 17.74 -7.20
CA SER A 90 -5.41 19.17 -7.15
C SER A 90 -6.56 20.10 -6.76
N ASN A 91 -7.81 19.72 -7.06
CA ASN A 91 -9.00 20.47 -6.63
C ASN A 91 -9.20 20.42 -5.10
N GLN A 92 -8.84 19.31 -4.45
CA GLN A 92 -8.87 19.18 -2.99
C GLN A 92 -7.75 20.03 -2.36
N ILE A 93 -6.53 19.95 -2.89
CA ILE A 93 -5.39 20.75 -2.42
C ILE A 93 -5.68 22.25 -2.54
N LYS A 94 -6.24 22.69 -3.68
CA LYS A 94 -6.61 24.08 -3.91
C LYS A 94 -7.60 24.60 -2.87
N LEU A 95 -8.65 23.83 -2.57
CA LEU A 95 -9.66 24.22 -1.57
C LEU A 95 -9.10 24.22 -0.15
N ILE A 96 -8.27 23.24 0.22
CA ILE A 96 -7.62 23.21 1.54
C ILE A 96 -6.75 24.46 1.73
N ASN A 97 -5.91 24.79 0.74
CA ASN A 97 -5.03 25.95 0.81
C ASN A 97 -5.81 27.27 0.93
N GLU A 98 -6.94 27.41 0.22
CA GLU A 98 -7.80 28.59 0.34
C GLU A 98 -8.45 28.70 1.73
N LEU A 99 -8.94 27.60 2.29
CA LEU A 99 -9.49 27.59 3.65
C LEU A 99 -8.42 27.98 4.68
N LEU A 100 -7.20 27.47 4.52
CA LEU A 100 -6.07 27.81 5.39
C LEU A 100 -5.66 29.28 5.24
N SER A 101 -5.63 29.84 4.02
CA SER A 101 -5.28 31.26 3.80
C SER A 101 -6.31 32.22 4.41
N MET A 102 -7.58 31.80 4.50
CA MET A 102 -8.65 32.49 5.21
C MET A 102 -8.59 32.36 6.74
N GLY A 103 -7.57 31.67 7.29
CA GLY A 103 -7.39 31.47 8.72
C GLY A 103 -8.34 30.43 9.34
N LYS A 104 -8.93 29.54 8.53
CA LYS A 104 -9.82 28.48 9.04
C LYS A 104 -9.02 27.41 9.78
N ARG A 105 -9.60 26.88 10.88
CA ARG A 105 -9.09 25.71 11.59
C ARG A 105 -9.59 24.45 10.91
N VAL A 106 -8.75 23.85 10.07
CA VAL A 106 -9.06 22.67 9.26
C VAL A 106 -8.65 21.39 10.01
N CYS A 107 -9.63 20.52 10.26
CA CYS A 107 -9.42 19.12 10.62
C CYS A 107 -9.61 18.27 9.37
N LEU A 108 -8.56 17.57 8.95
CA LEU A 108 -8.54 16.78 7.71
C LEU A 108 -8.91 15.32 7.99
N ILE A 109 -9.93 14.81 7.32
CA ILE A 109 -10.34 13.40 7.38
C ILE A 109 -10.01 12.77 6.03
N LEU A 110 -9.14 11.77 6.00
CA LEU A 110 -8.64 11.15 4.78
C LEU A 110 -9.22 9.75 4.57
N PHE A 111 -9.71 9.49 3.35
CA PHE A 111 -10.07 8.16 2.87
C PHE A 111 -9.23 7.76 1.65
N GLY A 112 -8.78 6.52 1.59
CA GLY A 112 -7.95 6.05 0.49
C GLY A 112 -7.27 4.71 0.79
N GLY A 113 -6.86 4.00 -0.25
CA GLY A 113 -6.17 2.72 -0.12
C GLY A 113 -4.71 2.84 0.33
N SER A 114 -4.12 4.04 0.24
CA SER A 114 -2.72 4.30 0.54
C SER A 114 -2.53 5.75 1.00
N ILE A 115 -1.37 6.02 1.60
CA ILE A 115 -0.90 7.36 1.97
C ILE A 115 -0.89 8.35 0.80
N VAL A 116 -0.85 9.64 1.16
CA VAL A 116 -0.84 10.77 0.24
C VAL A 116 0.11 11.88 0.69
N GLU A 117 0.75 12.59 -0.22
CA GLU A 117 1.56 13.77 0.13
C GLU A 117 0.67 14.89 0.70
N LEU A 118 1.12 15.48 1.81
CA LEU A 118 0.40 16.52 2.55
C LEU A 118 1.27 17.79 2.68
N PRO A 119 1.44 18.60 1.62
CA PRO A 119 2.32 19.77 1.65
C PRO A 119 1.89 20.84 2.67
N PHE A 120 0.63 20.81 3.11
CA PHE A 120 0.04 21.73 4.10
C PHE A 120 -0.04 21.13 5.52
N VAL A 121 0.62 20.00 5.78
CA VAL A 121 0.51 19.24 7.04
C VAL A 121 0.72 20.08 8.31
N ASN A 122 1.64 21.04 8.30
CA ASN A 122 1.92 21.90 9.45
C ASN A 122 0.89 23.01 9.67
N SER A 123 -0.03 23.21 8.73
CA SER A 123 -1.04 24.28 8.77
C SER A 123 -2.42 23.76 9.19
N VAL A 124 -2.66 22.45 9.12
CA VAL A 124 -3.91 21.82 9.58
C VAL A 124 -3.83 21.47 11.06
N GLN A 125 -4.97 21.51 11.76
CA GLN A 125 -5.03 21.33 13.21
C GLN A 125 -5.07 19.86 13.63
N ALA A 126 -5.61 19.00 12.77
CA ALA A 126 -5.67 17.57 13.00
C ALA A 126 -5.78 16.82 11.67
N ILE A 127 -5.26 15.59 11.64
CA ILE A 127 -5.39 14.66 10.52
C ILE A 127 -5.88 13.32 11.07
N LEU A 128 -6.99 12.83 10.51
CA LEU A 128 -7.52 11.50 10.79
C LEU A 128 -7.48 10.67 9.50
N MET A 129 -6.58 9.69 9.44
CA MET A 129 -6.51 8.73 8.33
C MET A 129 -7.46 7.55 8.59
N MET A 130 -8.56 7.48 7.82
CA MET A 130 -9.55 6.41 7.92
C MET A 130 -9.26 5.23 6.98
N TYR A 131 -8.29 5.37 6.07
CA TYR A 131 -8.01 4.40 5.00
C TYR A 131 -9.28 4.00 4.23
N LEU A 132 -9.55 2.70 4.11
CA LEU A 132 -10.75 2.11 3.54
C LEU A 132 -11.55 1.47 4.70
N PRO A 133 -12.44 2.21 5.37
CA PRO A 133 -13.02 1.80 6.64
C PRO A 133 -14.18 0.78 6.54
N GLY A 134 -14.53 0.32 5.34
CA GLY A 134 -15.65 -0.60 5.13
C GLY A 134 -17.03 0.02 5.36
N GLN A 135 -18.07 -0.81 5.35
CA GLN A 135 -19.46 -0.35 5.31
C GLN A 135 -19.93 0.45 6.55
N GLY A 136 -19.24 0.32 7.69
CA GLY A 136 -19.52 1.05 8.93
C GLY A 136 -18.65 2.31 9.12
N GLY A 137 -17.92 2.73 8.09
CA GLY A 137 -16.89 3.77 8.20
C GLY A 137 -17.40 5.15 8.61
N GLY A 138 -18.61 5.55 8.23
CA GLY A 138 -19.20 6.83 8.63
C GLY A 138 -19.45 6.93 10.12
N GLU A 139 -20.04 5.88 10.70
CA GLU A 139 -20.27 5.79 12.15
C GLU A 139 -18.93 5.76 12.92
N ALA A 140 -17.96 4.95 12.45
CA ALA A 140 -16.63 4.91 13.06
C ALA A 140 -15.94 6.29 13.03
N CYS A 141 -16.04 7.00 11.90
CA CYS A 141 -15.50 8.34 11.72
C CYS A 141 -16.11 9.34 12.72
N TYR A 142 -17.44 9.37 12.85
CA TYR A 142 -18.13 10.21 13.82
C TYR A 142 -17.64 9.94 15.25
N ARG A 143 -17.64 8.66 15.67
CA ARG A 143 -17.27 8.25 17.03
C ARG A 143 -15.84 8.64 17.39
N LEU A 144 -14.93 8.62 16.41
CA LEU A 144 -13.55 9.08 16.59
C LEU A 144 -13.48 10.60 16.72
N ILE A 145 -14.04 11.36 15.78
CA ILE A 145 -13.97 12.83 15.77
C ILE A 145 -14.60 13.45 17.02
N TYR A 146 -15.71 12.88 17.50
CA TYR A 146 -16.42 13.37 18.68
C TYR A 146 -15.93 12.76 20.00
N GLY A 147 -14.90 11.91 19.97
CA GLY A 147 -14.29 11.35 21.18
C GLY A 147 -15.13 10.31 21.92
N GLU A 148 -16.19 9.77 21.31
CA GLU A 148 -16.88 8.58 21.85
C GLU A 148 -15.95 7.37 21.90
N VAL A 149 -15.01 7.30 20.95
CA VAL A 149 -13.93 6.34 20.92
C VAL A 149 -12.63 7.08 20.73
N ASN A 150 -11.65 6.77 21.58
CA ASN A 150 -10.31 7.31 21.48
C ASN A 150 -9.53 6.65 20.32
N PRO A 151 -8.96 7.40 19.36
CA PRO A 151 -8.13 6.85 18.30
C PRO A 151 -6.91 6.11 18.89
N SER A 152 -6.61 4.96 18.30
CA SER A 152 -5.53 4.07 18.74
C SER A 152 -4.94 3.25 17.59
N GLY A 153 -5.08 3.76 16.37
CA GLY A 153 -4.41 3.22 15.18
C GLY A 153 -2.95 3.65 15.15
N HIS A 154 -2.07 2.81 14.63
CA HIS A 154 -0.66 3.11 14.39
C HIS A 154 -0.34 2.72 12.94
N LEU A 155 0.48 3.52 12.26
CA LEU A 155 0.77 3.34 10.83
C LEU A 155 1.49 2.01 10.57
N ALA A 156 0.97 1.24 9.62
CA ALA A 156 1.60 0.01 9.13
C ALA A 156 2.58 0.23 7.97
N GLU A 157 2.73 1.48 7.53
CA GLU A 157 3.64 1.92 6.47
C GLU A 157 4.31 3.25 6.89
N SER A 158 5.49 3.55 6.33
CA SER A 158 6.11 4.87 6.53
C SER A 158 5.45 5.88 5.59
N TRP A 159 5.19 7.08 6.09
CA TRP A 159 4.65 8.18 5.30
C TRP A 159 5.80 9.12 4.90
N PRO A 160 6.39 8.99 3.69
CA PRO A 160 7.48 9.86 3.24
C PRO A 160 6.99 11.30 3.07
N GLU A 161 7.93 12.26 3.06
CA GLU A 161 7.60 13.66 2.76
C GLU A 161 7.21 13.84 1.29
N ALA A 162 7.92 13.15 0.39
CA ALA A 162 7.62 13.13 -1.04
C ALA A 162 7.80 11.73 -1.65
N TYR A 163 7.12 11.46 -2.76
CA TYR A 163 7.28 10.20 -3.51
C TYR A 163 8.72 9.99 -4.01
N THR A 164 9.45 11.07 -4.26
CA THR A 164 10.87 11.01 -4.65
C THR A 164 11.78 10.41 -3.57
N ASP A 165 11.32 10.35 -2.32
CA ASP A 165 12.07 9.73 -1.23
C ASP A 165 11.88 8.20 -1.19
N VAL A 166 10.98 7.64 -2.00
CA VAL A 166 10.80 6.20 -2.14
C VAL A 166 11.95 5.63 -2.97
N PRO A 167 12.81 4.75 -2.40
CA PRO A 167 13.95 4.22 -3.13
C PRO A 167 13.49 3.45 -4.36
N PHE A 168 14.03 3.81 -5.53
CA PHE A 168 13.70 3.23 -6.84
C PHE A 168 12.23 3.31 -7.26
N GLY A 169 11.40 4.12 -6.58
CA GLY A 169 9.96 4.26 -6.87
C GLY A 169 9.65 4.72 -8.30
N SER A 170 10.55 5.48 -8.93
CA SER A 170 10.41 5.92 -10.33
C SER A 170 10.76 4.84 -11.36
N GLU A 171 11.41 3.75 -10.95
CA GLU A 171 11.84 2.66 -11.82
C GLU A 171 10.84 1.50 -11.85
N TYR A 172 10.16 1.26 -10.74
CA TYR A 172 9.20 0.18 -10.60
C TYR A 172 8.06 0.26 -11.61
N GLY A 173 7.77 -0.87 -12.25
CA GLY A 173 6.70 -1.00 -13.24
C GLY A 173 6.98 -0.29 -14.58
N LYS A 174 8.19 0.26 -14.79
CA LYS A 174 8.57 0.96 -16.04
C LYS A 174 9.28 0.08 -17.06
N SER A 175 9.64 -1.14 -16.66
CA SER A 175 10.46 -2.07 -17.43
C SER A 175 9.79 -3.45 -17.51
N THR A 176 10.30 -4.35 -18.37
CA THR A 176 9.86 -5.75 -18.40
C THR A 176 10.24 -6.51 -17.13
N ARG A 177 11.14 -5.94 -16.33
CA ARG A 177 11.75 -6.52 -15.15
C ARG A 177 12.04 -5.45 -14.10
N ASP A 178 11.61 -5.71 -12.87
CA ASP A 178 11.88 -4.85 -11.73
C ASP A 178 13.06 -5.42 -10.94
N LEU A 179 14.06 -4.57 -10.67
CA LEU A 179 15.23 -4.94 -9.89
C LEU A 179 15.07 -4.39 -8.48
N TYR A 180 15.03 -5.28 -7.49
CA TYR A 180 14.77 -4.93 -6.09
C TYR A 180 16.06 -4.44 -5.42
N LYS A 181 16.56 -3.31 -5.92
CA LYS A 181 17.88 -2.73 -5.63
C LYS A 181 17.99 -2.20 -4.21
N GLU A 182 16.88 -1.98 -3.51
CA GLU A 182 16.87 -1.60 -2.10
C GLU A 182 17.18 -2.78 -1.16
N SER A 183 17.18 -4.01 -1.66
CA SER A 183 17.46 -5.21 -0.87
C SER A 183 16.58 -5.28 0.40
N VAL A 184 17.18 -5.36 1.58
CA VAL A 184 16.46 -5.40 2.87
C VAL A 184 15.93 -4.03 3.32
N PHE A 185 16.30 -2.95 2.65
CA PHE A 185 15.92 -1.58 3.02
C PHE A 185 14.57 -1.18 2.40
N VAL A 186 13.51 -1.89 2.79
CA VAL A 186 12.13 -1.58 2.39
C VAL A 186 11.41 -0.80 3.48
N GLY A 187 10.79 0.33 3.12
CA GLY A 187 10.04 1.17 4.05
C GLY A 187 10.91 1.74 5.17
N TYR A 188 10.45 1.65 6.43
CA TYR A 188 11.19 2.21 7.57
C TYR A 188 12.61 1.67 7.73
N ARG A 189 12.89 0.46 7.25
CA ARG A 189 14.24 -0.10 7.23
C ARG A 189 15.19 0.79 6.44
N TYR A 190 14.74 1.40 5.34
CA TYR A 190 15.49 2.41 4.61
C TYR A 190 15.50 3.73 5.36
N TYR A 191 14.33 4.33 5.60
CA TYR A 191 14.24 5.70 6.12
C TYR A 191 15.00 5.90 7.44
N SER A 192 14.85 4.97 8.38
CA SER A 192 15.55 5.03 9.67
C SER A 192 17.06 4.85 9.52
N SER A 193 17.52 3.99 8.61
CA SER A 193 18.95 3.68 8.47
C SER A 193 19.71 4.72 7.65
N ALA A 194 19.07 5.22 6.58
CA ALA A 194 19.58 6.27 5.71
C ALA A 194 19.35 7.67 6.26
N HIS A 195 18.70 7.80 7.43
CA HIS A 195 18.35 9.08 8.06
C HIS A 195 17.51 9.99 7.14
N ILE A 196 16.65 9.40 6.32
CA ILE A 196 15.73 10.12 5.45
C ILE A 196 14.48 10.47 6.26
N ARG A 197 14.10 11.74 6.20
CA ARG A 197 12.95 12.25 6.95
C ARG A 197 11.65 11.63 6.42
N THR A 198 10.76 11.29 7.35
CA THR A 198 9.39 10.89 7.03
C THR A 198 8.44 11.87 7.68
N LEU A 199 7.30 12.12 7.05
CA LEU A 199 6.25 12.95 7.63
C LEU A 199 5.66 12.27 8.87
N PHE A 200 5.35 10.98 8.74
CA PHE A 200 4.92 10.13 9.85
C PHE A 200 5.66 8.78 9.77
N PRO A 201 6.42 8.39 10.81
CA PRO A 201 7.18 7.14 10.78
C PRO A 201 6.28 5.90 10.86
N PHE A 202 6.85 4.75 10.48
CA PHE A 202 6.18 3.46 10.70
C PHE A 202 5.93 3.27 12.20
N GLY A 203 4.74 2.81 12.56
CA GLY A 203 4.32 2.67 13.94
C GLY A 203 3.92 3.99 14.61
N TYR A 204 3.85 5.11 13.89
CA TYR A 204 3.35 6.37 14.45
C TYR A 204 1.82 6.34 14.62
N GLY A 205 1.33 6.86 15.74
CA GLY A 205 -0.08 6.98 16.05
C GLY A 205 -0.31 7.91 17.24
N LEU A 206 -1.35 8.74 17.17
CA LEU A 206 -1.74 9.61 18.27
C LEU A 206 -3.00 9.08 18.96
N SER A 207 -3.23 9.56 20.17
CA SER A 207 -4.39 9.26 21.01
C SER A 207 -4.87 10.56 21.67
N TYR A 208 -6.12 10.57 22.12
CA TYR A 208 -6.60 11.60 23.07
C TYR A 208 -6.09 11.36 24.50
N SER A 209 -5.49 10.19 24.75
CA SER A 209 -4.86 9.84 26.01
C SER A 209 -3.34 9.93 25.91
N GLU A 210 -2.70 10.11 27.06
CA GLU A 210 -1.26 10.06 27.21
C GLU A 210 -0.86 8.82 28.02
N PHE A 211 0.22 8.16 27.62
CA PHE A 211 0.68 6.92 28.22
C PHE A 211 2.15 6.97 28.59
N ASN A 212 2.46 6.65 29.85
CA ASN A 212 3.82 6.40 30.28
C ASN A 212 4.17 4.93 30.07
N LYS A 213 5.34 4.68 29.49
CA LYS A 213 5.86 3.34 29.20
C LYS A 213 7.27 3.20 29.76
N ARG A 214 7.54 2.09 30.45
CA ARG A 214 8.87 1.78 30.98
C ARG A 214 9.16 0.30 30.87
N MET A 215 10.25 -0.05 30.18
CA MET A 215 10.77 -1.41 30.16
C MET A 215 11.42 -1.72 31.50
N THR A 216 10.92 -2.75 32.18
CA THR A 216 11.30 -3.12 33.55
C THR A 216 12.30 -4.27 33.59
N THR A 217 12.15 -5.26 32.71
CA THR A 217 12.99 -6.47 32.73
C THR A 217 13.10 -7.07 31.34
N ILE A 218 14.27 -7.65 31.06
CA ILE A 218 14.52 -8.54 29.93
C ILE A 218 15.00 -9.88 30.50
N GLU A 219 14.18 -10.91 30.41
CA GLU A 219 14.54 -12.27 30.79
C GLU A 219 15.11 -13.00 29.57
N ASP A 220 16.38 -13.38 29.61
CA ASP A 220 16.97 -14.29 28.63
C ASP A 220 16.58 -15.74 28.97
N ARG A 221 15.83 -16.36 28.06
CA ARG A 221 15.48 -17.78 28.13
C ARG A 221 16.13 -18.52 26.97
N LYS A 222 16.15 -19.85 27.06
CA LYS A 222 16.82 -20.71 26.08
C LYS A 222 16.53 -20.33 24.61
N GLU A 223 15.26 -20.12 24.26
CA GLU A 223 14.81 -19.89 22.88
C GLU A 223 14.28 -18.46 22.61
N GLU A 224 14.14 -17.64 23.65
CA GLU A 224 13.44 -16.35 23.55
C GLU A 224 13.91 -15.34 24.60
N TYR A 225 13.73 -14.05 24.30
CA TYR A 225 13.80 -12.97 25.28
C TYR A 225 12.38 -12.55 25.66
N ARG A 226 12.08 -12.51 26.97
CA ARG A 226 10.82 -11.95 27.49
C ARG A 226 11.05 -10.56 28.03
N ILE A 227 10.30 -9.60 27.50
CA ILE A 227 10.45 -8.19 27.81
C ILE A 227 9.19 -7.74 28.54
N LYS A 228 9.37 -7.27 29.77
CA LYS A 228 8.30 -6.70 30.59
C LYS A 228 8.30 -5.18 30.45
N VAL A 229 7.13 -4.62 30.16
CA VAL A 229 6.93 -3.18 30.01
C VAL A 229 5.73 -2.76 30.85
N ASN A 230 5.95 -1.86 31.80
CA ASN A 230 4.86 -1.20 32.50
C ASN A 230 4.27 -0.10 31.63
N VAL A 231 2.94 -0.09 31.50
CA VAL A 231 2.18 0.91 30.76
C VAL A 231 1.15 1.52 31.69
N GLU A 232 1.06 2.84 31.70
CA GLU A 232 0.18 3.60 32.57
C GLU A 232 -0.51 4.69 31.77
N ASN A 233 -1.84 4.76 31.84
CA ASN A 233 -2.60 5.86 31.28
C ASN A 233 -2.56 7.03 32.26
N VAL A 234 -1.86 8.10 31.90
CA VAL A 234 -1.68 9.29 32.74
C VAL A 234 -2.64 10.42 32.40
N SER A 235 -3.63 10.14 31.53
CA SER A 235 -4.68 11.08 31.15
C SER A 235 -6.00 10.81 31.88
N LEU A 236 -6.97 11.71 31.69
CA LEU A 236 -8.35 11.58 32.19
C LEU A 236 -9.28 10.81 31.25
N ILE A 237 -8.79 10.39 30.09
CA ILE A 237 -9.60 9.75 29.04
C ILE A 237 -9.18 8.28 28.93
N PRO A 238 -10.11 7.32 28.85
CA PRO A 238 -9.76 5.93 28.56
C PRO A 238 -9.20 5.81 27.13
N GLY A 239 -8.23 4.92 26.94
CA GLY A 239 -7.58 4.78 25.64
C GLY A 239 -6.85 3.46 25.49
N SER A 240 -6.41 3.19 24.25
CA SER A 240 -5.53 2.06 23.97
C SER A 240 -4.18 2.54 23.47
N GLU A 241 -3.13 1.86 23.91
CA GLU A 241 -1.73 2.14 23.55
C GLU A 241 -1.10 0.91 22.90
N VAL A 242 -0.18 1.12 21.94
CA VAL A 242 0.61 0.03 21.33
C VAL A 242 2.04 0.09 21.82
N VAL A 243 2.43 -0.90 22.63
CA VAL A 243 3.83 -1.08 23.03
C VAL A 243 4.59 -1.72 21.87
N GLN A 244 5.68 -1.09 21.42
CA GLN A 244 6.49 -1.56 20.29
C GLN A 244 7.93 -1.78 20.72
N ILE A 245 8.47 -2.96 20.39
CA ILE A 245 9.87 -3.31 20.63
C ILE A 245 10.58 -3.50 19.29
N TYR A 246 11.63 -2.71 19.12
CA TYR A 246 12.56 -2.81 18.00
C TYR A 246 13.88 -3.39 18.47
N VAL A 247 14.63 -3.99 17.54
CA VAL A 247 15.98 -4.47 17.80
C VAL A 247 16.95 -3.86 16.80
N GLU A 248 17.97 -3.19 17.32
CA GLU A 248 19.17 -2.80 16.58
C GLU A 248 20.23 -3.88 16.79
N THR A 249 20.78 -4.35 15.68
CA THR A 249 21.69 -5.50 15.67
C THR A 249 23.16 -5.03 15.68
N PRO A 250 24.11 -5.89 16.07
CA PRO A 250 25.53 -5.54 16.05
C PRO A 250 25.97 -5.02 14.67
N LYS A 251 26.80 -3.96 14.66
CA LYS A 251 27.45 -3.46 13.44
C LYS A 251 28.59 -4.40 13.04
N ASN A 252 28.23 -5.47 12.34
CA ASN A 252 29.17 -6.48 11.85
C ASN A 252 29.54 -6.21 10.38
N ASN A 253 30.16 -7.20 9.72
CA ASN A 253 30.66 -7.10 8.35
C ASN A 253 29.57 -7.12 7.26
N ILE A 254 28.28 -6.96 7.60
CA ILE A 254 27.15 -7.05 6.68
C ILE A 254 26.22 -5.86 6.87
N PHE A 255 25.69 -5.30 5.79
CA PHE A 255 24.68 -4.25 5.87
C PHE A 255 23.39 -4.81 6.49
N ARG A 256 22.85 -4.08 7.46
CA ARG A 256 21.57 -4.42 8.12
C ARG A 256 20.78 -3.15 8.37
N PRO A 257 19.43 -3.23 8.40
CA PRO A 257 18.61 -2.12 8.89
C PRO A 257 19.06 -1.70 10.29
N LEU A 258 19.06 -0.39 10.55
CA LEU A 258 19.38 0.20 11.85
C LEU A 258 18.54 -0.45 12.96
N ARG A 259 17.25 -0.66 12.70
CA ARG A 259 16.38 -1.37 13.62
C ARG A 259 15.25 -2.09 12.90
N GLU A 260 14.75 -3.15 13.53
CA GLU A 260 13.62 -3.92 13.05
C GLU A 260 12.60 -4.17 14.16
N LEU A 261 11.31 -3.99 13.89
CA LEU A 261 10.22 -4.36 14.80
C LEU A 261 10.27 -5.88 15.05
N LYS A 262 10.34 -6.29 16.31
CA LYS A 262 10.35 -7.72 16.71
C LYS A 262 9.16 -8.13 17.56
N ALA A 263 8.54 -7.21 18.29
CA ALA A 263 7.32 -7.49 19.02
C ALA A 263 6.48 -6.22 19.20
N PHE A 264 5.15 -6.37 19.22
CA PHE A 264 4.26 -5.31 19.65
C PHE A 264 3.05 -5.90 20.39
N LYS A 265 2.43 -5.10 21.25
CA LYS A 265 1.19 -5.49 21.94
C LYS A 265 0.35 -4.27 22.25
N LYS A 266 -0.94 -4.36 21.91
CA LYS A 266 -1.93 -3.33 22.22
C LYS A 266 -2.58 -3.59 23.57
N VAL A 267 -2.81 -2.55 24.35
CA VAL A 267 -3.47 -2.62 25.65
C VAL A 267 -4.46 -1.48 25.81
N PHE A 268 -5.61 -1.74 26.45
CA PHE A 268 -6.60 -0.74 26.80
C PHE A 268 -6.51 -0.43 28.30
N LEU A 269 -6.56 0.85 28.66
CA LEU A 269 -6.40 1.33 30.02
C LEU A 269 -7.40 2.45 30.35
N MET A 270 -8.05 2.31 31.50
CA MET A 270 -8.81 3.39 32.14
C MET A 270 -7.88 4.49 32.66
N PRO A 271 -8.38 5.71 32.91
CA PRO A 271 -7.59 6.79 33.53
C PRO A 271 -6.87 6.34 34.81
N GLY A 272 -5.58 6.62 34.92
CA GLY A 272 -4.73 6.23 36.06
C GLY A 272 -4.42 4.72 36.16
N GLN A 273 -4.98 3.89 35.27
CA GLN A 273 -4.73 2.45 35.29
C GLN A 273 -3.31 2.15 34.81
N LYS A 274 -2.66 1.24 35.54
CA LYS A 274 -1.34 0.70 35.22
C LYS A 274 -1.41 -0.80 35.01
N THR A 275 -0.65 -1.31 34.04
CA THR A 275 -0.54 -2.74 33.78
C THR A 275 0.87 -3.11 33.30
N GLU A 276 1.25 -4.37 33.47
CA GLU A 276 2.47 -4.93 32.92
C GLU A 276 2.14 -5.71 31.63
N VAL A 277 2.87 -5.39 30.56
CA VAL A 277 2.77 -6.05 29.26
C VAL A 277 4.02 -6.89 29.05
N VAL A 278 3.83 -8.19 28.77
CA VAL A 278 4.91 -9.09 28.36
C VAL A 278 4.95 -9.20 26.84
N LEU A 279 6.11 -8.89 26.25
CA LEU A 279 6.44 -9.11 24.85
C LEU A 279 7.50 -10.20 24.73
N VAL A 280 7.48 -10.95 23.62
CA VAL A 280 8.38 -12.07 23.38
C VAL A 280 9.10 -11.88 22.06
N ILE A 281 10.42 -12.00 22.07
CA ILE A 281 11.26 -12.06 20.87
C ILE A 281 11.90 -13.44 20.81
N LYS A 282 11.60 -14.24 19.79
CA LYS A 282 12.30 -15.52 19.61
C LYS A 282 13.72 -15.23 19.13
N LYS A 283 14.72 -15.96 19.65
CA LYS A 283 16.12 -15.80 19.21
C LYS A 283 16.26 -16.02 17.70
N ASN A 284 15.46 -16.93 17.14
CA ASN A 284 15.38 -17.20 15.71
C ASN A 284 14.94 -16.00 14.85
N ASP A 285 14.23 -15.03 15.42
CA ASP A 285 13.76 -13.82 14.72
C ASP A 285 14.87 -12.76 14.60
N LEU A 286 16.02 -12.95 15.27
CA LEU A 286 17.20 -12.08 15.21
C LEU A 286 18.18 -12.45 14.08
N ARG A 287 17.91 -13.58 13.40
CA ARG A 287 18.71 -14.10 12.30
C ARG A 287 18.58 -13.24 11.04
N TYR A 288 19.59 -13.30 10.19
CA TYR A 288 19.55 -12.83 8.81
C TYR A 288 19.80 -14.00 7.86
N TYR A 289 19.40 -13.86 6.59
CA TYR A 289 19.63 -14.88 5.58
C TYR A 289 21.01 -14.69 4.95
N ASP A 290 21.88 -15.69 5.08
CA ASP A 290 23.19 -15.68 4.43
C ASP A 290 23.10 -16.32 3.04
N VAL A 291 23.39 -15.55 2.00
CA VAL A 291 23.27 -16.01 0.60
C VAL A 291 24.38 -16.97 0.16
N LYS A 292 25.51 -17.01 0.88
CA LYS A 292 26.62 -17.95 0.63
C LYS A 292 26.30 -19.31 1.25
N GLU A 293 25.86 -19.30 2.51
CA GLU A 293 25.54 -20.51 3.29
C GLU A 293 24.12 -21.04 3.03
N LYS A 294 23.26 -20.24 2.38
CA LYS A 294 21.86 -20.56 2.04
C LYS A 294 21.01 -20.96 3.25
N LYS A 295 21.22 -20.29 4.38
CA LYS A 295 20.48 -20.53 5.63
C LYS A 295 20.40 -19.25 6.47
N PHE A 296 19.46 -19.24 7.41
CA PHE A 296 19.37 -18.20 8.41
C PHE A 296 20.44 -18.40 9.49
N ILE A 297 21.23 -17.36 9.75
CA ILE A 297 22.28 -17.35 10.77
C ILE A 297 22.14 -16.15 11.70
N MET A 298 22.72 -16.25 12.88
CA MET A 298 22.78 -15.20 13.89
C MET A 298 24.24 -14.98 14.25
N ASP A 299 24.67 -13.73 14.24
CA ASP A 299 26.01 -13.38 14.72
C ASP A 299 25.99 -13.10 16.22
N GLY A 300 27.14 -13.28 16.87
CA GLY A 300 27.35 -12.72 18.19
C GLY A 300 27.50 -11.20 18.18
N GLY A 301 27.50 -10.63 19.38
CA GLY A 301 27.71 -9.21 19.61
C GLY A 301 26.69 -8.58 20.55
N ILE A 302 26.60 -7.26 20.51
CA ILE A 302 25.66 -6.48 21.32
C ILE A 302 24.41 -6.17 20.50
N TYR A 303 23.27 -6.71 20.93
CA TYR A 303 21.97 -6.35 20.39
C TYR A 303 21.32 -5.34 21.32
N LYS A 304 20.74 -4.28 20.75
CA LYS A 304 20.00 -3.26 21.50
C LYS A 304 18.51 -3.53 21.37
N ILE A 305 17.86 -3.77 22.51
CA ILE A 305 16.42 -3.89 22.64
C ILE A 305 15.86 -2.51 22.95
N GLN A 306 15.06 -1.98 22.03
CA GLN A 306 14.56 -0.61 22.05
C GLN A 306 13.04 -0.61 22.24
N LEU A 307 12.57 -0.02 23.33
CA LEU A 307 11.17 0.37 23.52
C LEU A 307 10.97 1.71 22.82
N CYS A 308 10.07 1.75 21.83
CA CYS A 308 9.86 2.94 21.00
C CYS A 308 8.38 3.36 20.98
N SER A 309 8.12 4.64 20.66
CA SER A 309 6.76 5.09 20.29
C SER A 309 6.45 4.84 18.82
N ASP A 310 7.48 4.82 17.98
CA ASP A 310 7.45 4.59 16.53
C ASP A 310 8.85 4.14 16.07
N CYS A 311 9.06 3.87 14.78
CA CYS A 311 10.36 3.39 14.30
C CYS A 311 11.52 4.39 14.42
N LEU A 312 11.29 5.67 14.72
CA LEU A 312 12.34 6.68 14.85
C LEU A 312 12.60 7.05 16.32
N THR A 313 11.56 7.08 17.15
CA THR A 313 11.61 7.63 18.51
C THR A 313 11.81 6.54 19.58
N ILE A 314 13.01 6.48 20.16
CA ILE A 314 13.36 5.57 21.25
C ILE A 314 12.93 6.18 22.59
N ILE A 315 12.16 5.44 23.39
CA ILE A 315 11.78 5.80 24.76
C ILE A 315 12.82 5.26 25.75
N GLN A 316 13.24 4.01 25.56
CA GLN A 316 14.21 3.33 26.41
C GLN A 316 14.97 2.28 25.61
N GLU A 317 16.24 2.07 25.94
CA GLU A 317 17.10 1.04 25.34
C GLU A 317 17.74 0.18 26.44
N ALA A 318 17.95 -1.10 26.13
CA ALA A 318 18.79 -2.00 26.91
C ALA A 318 19.62 -2.90 25.98
N CYS A 319 20.80 -3.28 26.41
CA CYS A 319 21.70 -4.15 25.64
C CYS A 319 21.60 -5.59 26.13
N ILE A 320 21.60 -6.53 25.19
CA ILE A 320 21.81 -7.96 25.44
C ILE A 320 23.08 -8.40 24.70
N HIS A 321 23.86 -9.27 25.33
CA HIS A 321 25.05 -9.84 24.71
C HIS A 321 24.75 -11.25 24.23
N VAL A 322 25.06 -11.52 22.96
CA VAL A 322 24.92 -12.84 22.34
C VAL A 322 26.32 -13.39 22.11
N ASP A 323 26.63 -14.49 22.81
CA ASP A 323 27.89 -15.21 22.68
C ASP A 323 27.80 -16.23 21.54
N LEU A 324 28.03 -15.75 20.32
CA LEU A 324 28.13 -16.54 19.11
C LEU A 324 29.32 -16.01 18.28
N PRO A 325 29.87 -16.82 17.37
CA PRO A 325 30.85 -16.32 16.41
C PRO A 325 30.28 -15.19 15.54
N ILE A 326 31.15 -14.29 15.10
CA ILE A 326 30.80 -13.29 14.08
C ILE A 326 31.12 -13.91 12.71
N SER A 327 30.11 -13.98 11.84
CA SER A 327 30.27 -14.55 10.52
C SER A 327 31.00 -13.60 9.56
N SER A 328 31.72 -14.16 8.59
CA SER A 328 32.24 -13.37 7.46
C SER A 328 31.08 -12.90 6.59
N SER A 329 31.18 -11.70 6.00
CA SER A 329 30.18 -11.23 5.04
C SER A 329 30.03 -12.20 3.85
N PRO A 330 28.80 -12.51 3.41
CA PRO A 330 28.57 -13.23 2.16
C PRO A 330 28.68 -12.34 0.92
N TYR A 331 28.83 -11.01 1.10
CA TYR A 331 28.90 -10.00 0.06
C TYR A 331 30.31 -9.44 -0.13
N SER A 332 30.59 -8.95 -1.34
CA SER A 332 31.84 -8.22 -1.61
C SER A 332 31.93 -6.93 -0.80
N ILE A 333 33.16 -6.41 -0.68
CA ILE A 333 33.42 -5.12 -0.01
C ILE A 333 32.65 -3.99 -0.70
N PHE A 334 32.51 -4.04 -2.03
CA PHE A 334 31.81 -3.02 -2.81
C PHE A 334 30.30 -3.02 -2.51
N VAL A 335 29.66 -4.20 -2.53
CA VAL A 335 28.24 -4.35 -2.17
C VAL A 335 28.03 -3.83 -0.75
N ASN A 336 28.79 -4.34 0.23
CA ASN A 336 28.66 -3.92 1.61
C ASN A 336 28.79 -2.41 1.80
N LYS A 337 29.77 -1.78 1.13
CA LYS A 337 29.98 -0.33 1.23
C LYS A 337 28.80 0.46 0.67
N VAL A 338 28.31 0.12 -0.52
CA VAL A 338 27.19 0.83 -1.15
C VAL A 338 25.93 0.80 -0.28
N TYR A 339 25.62 -0.35 0.32
CA TYR A 339 24.44 -0.52 1.16
C TYR A 339 24.60 0.02 2.58
N THR A 340 25.81 0.00 3.14
CA THR A 340 26.07 0.57 4.48
C THR A 340 26.07 2.10 4.44
N ASP A 341 26.59 2.68 3.36
CA ASP A 341 26.69 4.13 3.18
C ASP A 341 25.45 4.74 2.48
N PHE A 342 24.47 3.92 2.09
CA PHE A 342 23.27 4.33 1.34
C PHE A 342 23.55 5.06 0.02
N HIS A 343 24.65 4.72 -0.65
CA HIS A 343 25.01 5.27 -1.97
C HIS A 343 24.23 4.58 -3.10
N PHE A 344 22.90 4.58 -3.03
CA PHE A 344 22.01 3.83 -3.94
C PHE A 344 22.13 4.25 -5.42
N ASN A 345 22.56 5.48 -5.69
CA ASN A 345 22.87 5.94 -7.05
C ASN A 345 24.05 5.20 -7.70
N ASN A 346 24.87 4.50 -6.91
CA ASN A 346 26.02 3.74 -7.39
C ASN A 346 25.68 2.26 -7.67
N ILE A 347 24.41 1.85 -7.54
CA ILE A 347 24.00 0.47 -7.83
C ILE A 347 23.90 0.27 -9.34
N THR A 348 24.93 -0.35 -9.90
CA THR A 348 24.98 -0.81 -11.30
C THR A 348 24.42 -2.22 -11.43
N ASP A 349 24.11 -2.64 -12.67
CA ASP A 349 23.71 -4.03 -12.96
C ASP A 349 24.74 -5.04 -12.43
N SER A 350 26.04 -4.79 -12.64
CA SER A 350 27.11 -5.68 -12.14
C SER A 350 27.15 -5.75 -10.61
N LEU A 351 26.93 -4.63 -9.91
CA LEU A 351 26.85 -4.63 -8.45
C LEU A 351 25.61 -5.41 -7.95
N PHE A 352 24.48 -5.28 -8.65
CA PHE A 352 23.26 -6.01 -8.33
C PHE A 352 23.40 -7.51 -8.61
N GLU A 353 24.08 -7.90 -9.69
CA GLU A 353 24.43 -9.30 -9.96
C GLU A 353 25.33 -9.90 -8.86
N ASP A 354 26.29 -9.13 -8.35
CA ASP A 354 27.14 -9.52 -7.22
C ASP A 354 26.31 -9.70 -5.93
N LEU A 355 25.43 -8.75 -5.62
CA LEU A 355 24.46 -8.88 -4.52
C LEU A 355 23.62 -10.17 -4.63
N CYS A 356 23.08 -10.45 -5.82
CA CYS A 356 22.25 -11.63 -6.07
C CYS A 356 23.06 -12.92 -6.27
N ARG A 357 24.38 -12.81 -6.48
CA ARG A 357 25.30 -13.87 -6.89
C ARG A 357 24.83 -14.63 -8.14
N LYS A 358 24.17 -13.90 -9.05
CA LYS A 358 23.58 -14.44 -10.27
C LYS A 358 23.60 -13.36 -11.34
N PRO A 359 23.85 -13.72 -12.61
CA PRO A 359 23.68 -12.78 -13.71
C PRO A 359 22.21 -12.36 -13.80
N LEU A 360 21.98 -11.14 -14.29
CA LEU A 360 20.67 -10.66 -14.64
C LEU A 360 20.05 -11.61 -15.68
N PRO A 361 18.80 -12.07 -15.51
CA PRO A 361 18.13 -12.83 -16.55
C PRO A 361 18.11 -12.07 -17.88
N ASN A 362 18.23 -12.77 -19.00
CA ASN A 362 18.08 -12.12 -20.31
C ASN A 362 16.66 -11.57 -20.46
N ILE A 363 16.53 -10.44 -21.15
CA ILE A 363 15.22 -9.94 -21.57
C ILE A 363 14.83 -10.73 -22.81
N ASP A 364 13.77 -11.54 -22.69
CA ASP A 364 13.25 -12.30 -23.83
C ASP A 364 12.90 -11.36 -24.98
N PRO A 365 13.19 -11.74 -26.23
CA PRO A 365 12.78 -10.94 -27.37
C PRO A 365 11.24 -10.89 -27.43
N VAL A 366 10.71 -9.69 -27.60
CA VAL A 366 9.26 -9.44 -27.73
C VAL A 366 8.65 -10.17 -28.95
N PHE A 367 9.48 -10.55 -29.93
CA PHE A 367 9.05 -11.20 -31.17
C PHE A 367 9.84 -12.50 -31.42
N PRO A 368 9.21 -13.60 -31.88
CA PRO A 368 7.78 -13.72 -32.24
C PRO A 368 6.86 -13.62 -31.02
N PHE A 369 5.66 -13.06 -31.21
CA PHE A 369 4.67 -12.98 -30.15
C PHE A 369 4.22 -14.38 -29.73
N THR A 370 3.98 -14.57 -28.44
CA THR A 370 3.50 -15.83 -27.86
C THR A 370 2.20 -15.59 -27.09
N MET A 371 1.66 -16.67 -26.50
CA MET A 371 0.51 -16.56 -25.59
C MET A 371 0.85 -15.82 -24.28
N GLU A 372 2.13 -15.68 -23.94
CA GLU A 372 2.61 -14.94 -22.75
C GLU A 372 2.95 -13.48 -23.02
N THR A 373 3.12 -13.10 -24.29
CA THR A 373 3.41 -11.71 -24.67
C THR A 373 2.30 -10.78 -24.16
N ARG A 374 2.70 -9.67 -23.53
CA ARG A 374 1.76 -8.67 -23.00
C ARG A 374 1.05 -7.98 -24.16
N ILE A 375 -0.23 -7.65 -23.99
CA ILE A 375 -0.98 -7.01 -25.09
C ILE A 375 -0.37 -5.66 -25.49
N THR A 376 0.23 -4.92 -24.55
CA THR A 376 0.97 -3.69 -24.85
C THR A 376 2.10 -3.89 -25.87
N GLU A 377 2.79 -5.03 -25.81
CA GLU A 377 3.94 -5.34 -26.66
C GLU A 377 3.55 -5.63 -28.11
N PHE A 378 2.28 -5.99 -28.37
CA PHE A 378 1.77 -6.18 -29.73
C PHE A 378 1.90 -4.90 -30.57
N LYS A 379 1.94 -3.71 -29.94
CA LYS A 379 2.13 -2.41 -30.60
C LYS A 379 3.45 -2.32 -31.40
N THR A 380 4.43 -3.17 -31.10
CA THR A 380 5.78 -3.17 -31.70
C THR A 380 5.82 -3.64 -33.16
N LYS A 381 4.83 -4.43 -33.62
CA LYS A 381 4.74 -4.92 -35.02
C LYS A 381 3.43 -4.50 -35.66
N PHE A 382 3.37 -4.48 -37.00
CA PHE A 382 2.20 -4.01 -37.75
C PHE A 382 0.92 -4.79 -37.43
N PHE A 383 0.91 -6.11 -37.63
CA PHE A 383 -0.27 -6.94 -37.37
C PHE A 383 -0.66 -6.96 -35.89
N GLY A 384 0.32 -6.97 -34.98
CA GLY A 384 0.08 -6.83 -33.55
C GLY A 384 -0.60 -5.49 -33.19
N ARG A 385 -0.15 -4.37 -33.78
CA ARG A 385 -0.76 -3.05 -33.56
C ARG A 385 -2.20 -3.00 -34.02
N VAL A 386 -2.53 -3.63 -35.16
CA VAL A 386 -3.91 -3.75 -35.65
C VAL A 386 -4.78 -4.49 -34.63
N ILE A 387 -4.30 -5.66 -34.15
CA ILE A 387 -4.99 -6.46 -33.13
C ILE A 387 -5.21 -5.66 -31.84
N TYR A 388 -4.16 -5.01 -31.34
CA TYR A 388 -4.21 -4.18 -30.14
C TYR A 388 -5.30 -3.10 -30.27
N GLN A 389 -5.33 -2.37 -31.39
CA GLN A 389 -6.31 -1.32 -31.63
C GLN A 389 -7.74 -1.87 -31.74
N MET A 390 -7.93 -3.03 -32.37
CA MET A 390 -9.23 -3.70 -32.45
C MET A 390 -9.75 -4.10 -31.06
N MET A 391 -8.92 -4.73 -30.24
CA MET A 391 -9.27 -5.12 -28.87
C MET A 391 -9.60 -3.90 -28.02
N LYS A 392 -8.72 -2.88 -28.03
CA LYS A 392 -8.92 -1.63 -27.28
C LYS A 392 -10.20 -0.91 -27.69
N LYS A 393 -10.50 -0.84 -29.00
CA LYS A 393 -11.74 -0.23 -29.51
C LYS A 393 -12.99 -0.97 -29.03
N LYS A 394 -12.95 -2.30 -28.94
CA LYS A 394 -14.07 -3.10 -28.39
C LYS A 394 -14.33 -2.75 -26.92
N LEU A 395 -13.28 -2.72 -26.10
CA LEU A 395 -13.38 -2.38 -24.68
C LEU A 395 -13.88 -0.94 -24.47
N LEU A 396 -13.39 0.02 -25.25
CA LEU A 396 -13.88 1.40 -25.21
C LEU A 396 -15.36 1.51 -25.61
N LYS A 397 -15.82 0.69 -26.56
CA LYS A 397 -17.25 0.62 -26.94
C LYS A 397 -18.11 0.11 -25.78
N GLU A 398 -17.64 -0.84 -25.00
CA GLU A 398 -18.33 -1.35 -23.81
C GLU A 398 -18.40 -0.27 -22.72
N LYS A 399 -17.29 0.43 -22.42
CA LYS A 399 -17.28 1.58 -21.51
C LYS A 399 -18.28 2.67 -21.95
N ASN A 400 -18.34 2.97 -23.25
CA ASN A 400 -19.29 3.95 -23.79
C ASN A 400 -20.76 3.49 -23.70
N LYS A 401 -21.03 2.19 -23.69
CA LYS A 401 -22.37 1.66 -23.40
C LYS A 401 -22.71 1.82 -21.93
N ALA A 402 -21.76 1.53 -21.03
CA ALA A 402 -21.95 1.71 -19.59
C ALA A 402 -22.35 3.15 -19.25
N LEU A 403 -21.68 4.15 -19.83
CA LEU A 403 -22.01 5.58 -19.67
C LEU A 403 -23.47 5.95 -20.01
N LYS A 404 -24.12 5.20 -20.90
CA LYS A 404 -25.49 5.46 -21.38
C LYS A 404 -26.56 4.78 -20.53
N ILE A 405 -26.19 4.01 -19.51
CA ILE A 405 -27.14 3.36 -18.61
C ILE A 405 -27.87 4.43 -17.79
N LYS A 406 -29.21 4.39 -17.79
CA LYS A 406 -30.06 5.37 -17.10
C LYS A 406 -30.02 5.22 -15.58
N ASP A 407 -30.04 3.99 -15.09
CA ASP A 407 -29.97 3.69 -13.66
C ASP A 407 -28.58 4.07 -13.12
N PRO A 408 -28.48 5.04 -12.19
CA PRO A 408 -27.21 5.52 -11.67
C PRO A 408 -26.35 4.44 -11.02
N LEU A 409 -26.97 3.53 -10.25
CA LEU A 409 -26.25 2.49 -9.51
C LEU A 409 -25.67 1.44 -10.47
N LYS A 410 -26.48 0.97 -11.40
CA LYS A 410 -26.02 0.04 -12.44
C LYS A 410 -24.98 0.69 -13.36
N ARG A 411 -25.15 1.97 -13.71
CA ARG A 411 -24.18 2.72 -14.52
C ARG A 411 -22.81 2.75 -13.84
N GLU A 412 -22.78 3.09 -12.56
CA GLU A 412 -21.54 3.18 -11.79
C GLU A 412 -20.81 1.84 -11.75
N LYS A 413 -21.54 0.76 -11.42
CA LYS A 413 -20.99 -0.60 -11.40
C LYS A 413 -20.40 -1.03 -12.75
N GLU A 414 -21.16 -0.85 -13.84
CA GLU A 414 -20.70 -1.22 -15.19
C GLU A 414 -19.52 -0.36 -15.65
N LEU A 415 -19.46 0.90 -15.23
CA LEU A 415 -18.38 1.82 -15.55
C LEU A 415 -17.09 1.46 -14.81
N GLN A 416 -17.17 1.15 -13.52
CA GLN A 416 -16.05 0.65 -12.73
C GLN A 416 -15.53 -0.67 -13.31
N ASN A 417 -16.41 -1.64 -13.63
CA ASN A 417 -16.02 -2.89 -14.29
C ASN A 417 -15.31 -2.63 -15.63
N SER A 418 -15.85 -1.75 -16.46
CA SER A 418 -15.25 -1.41 -17.77
C SER A 418 -13.89 -0.74 -17.61
N GLN A 419 -13.71 0.09 -16.58
CA GLN A 419 -12.43 0.73 -16.28
C GLN A 419 -11.39 -0.27 -15.79
N TYR A 420 -11.78 -1.19 -14.91
CA TYR A 420 -10.95 -2.29 -14.46
C TYR A 420 -10.46 -3.16 -15.62
N VAL A 421 -11.37 -3.60 -16.51
CA VAL A 421 -10.98 -4.41 -17.67
C VAL A 421 -10.00 -3.63 -18.58
N LEU A 422 -10.20 -2.33 -18.74
CA LEU A 422 -9.29 -1.47 -19.51
C LEU A 422 -7.92 -1.29 -18.85
N SER A 423 -7.83 -1.20 -17.51
CA SER A 423 -6.55 -1.05 -16.81
C SER A 423 -5.71 -2.33 -16.90
N VAL A 424 -6.33 -3.48 -16.64
CA VAL A 424 -5.60 -4.76 -16.63
C VAL A 424 -5.27 -5.28 -18.03
N PHE A 425 -6.09 -4.97 -19.04
CA PHE A 425 -5.94 -5.51 -20.40
C PHE A 425 -4.56 -5.27 -21.01
N GLU A 426 -3.99 -4.08 -20.77
CA GLU A 426 -2.72 -3.67 -21.38
C GLU A 426 -1.52 -4.46 -20.85
N TYR A 427 -1.60 -4.91 -19.60
CA TYR A 427 -0.52 -5.62 -18.90
C TYR A 427 -0.69 -7.14 -18.89
N ASN A 428 -1.87 -7.64 -19.24
CA ASN A 428 -2.13 -9.07 -19.34
C ASN A 428 -1.61 -9.67 -20.65
N SER A 429 -1.47 -10.99 -20.66
CA SER A 429 -1.22 -11.79 -21.84
C SER A 429 -2.52 -12.35 -22.43
N LEU A 430 -2.49 -12.81 -23.69
CA LEU A 430 -3.65 -13.49 -24.28
C LEU A 430 -4.04 -14.74 -23.48
N ARG A 431 -3.08 -15.46 -22.88
CA ARG A 431 -3.40 -16.58 -21.97
C ARG A 431 -4.18 -16.11 -20.76
N ALA A 432 -3.70 -15.08 -20.08
CA ALA A 432 -4.38 -14.56 -18.88
C ALA A 432 -5.82 -14.12 -19.20
N LEU A 433 -6.02 -13.41 -20.32
CA LEU A 433 -7.34 -12.98 -20.78
C LEU A 433 -8.28 -14.16 -21.10
N THR A 434 -7.76 -15.28 -21.64
CA THR A 434 -8.58 -16.48 -21.88
C THR A 434 -9.07 -17.12 -20.58
N ASN A 435 -8.29 -17.07 -19.51
CA ASN A 435 -8.70 -17.57 -18.19
C ASN A 435 -9.73 -16.65 -17.53
N MET A 436 -9.60 -15.33 -17.71
CA MET A 436 -10.53 -14.34 -17.16
C MET A 436 -11.87 -14.32 -17.88
N SER A 437 -11.90 -14.65 -19.18
CA SER A 437 -13.10 -14.51 -20.01
C SER A 437 -13.23 -15.61 -21.07
N PRO A 438 -13.30 -16.90 -20.67
CA PRO A 438 -13.24 -18.04 -21.59
C PRO A 438 -14.41 -18.09 -22.59
N LYS A 439 -15.55 -17.46 -22.27
CA LYS A 439 -16.71 -17.37 -23.16
C LYS A 439 -16.53 -16.33 -24.27
N THR A 440 -15.85 -15.21 -24.00
CA THR A 440 -15.72 -14.10 -24.96
C THR A 440 -14.39 -14.11 -25.69
N LEU A 441 -13.35 -14.71 -25.10
CA LEU A 441 -12.05 -14.98 -25.72
C LEU A 441 -11.62 -16.44 -25.43
N PRO A 442 -12.17 -17.42 -26.18
CA PRO A 442 -11.77 -18.81 -26.07
C PRO A 442 -10.30 -19.03 -26.50
N TYR A 443 -9.67 -20.09 -25.98
CA TYR A 443 -8.23 -20.36 -26.18
C TYR A 443 -7.82 -20.47 -27.66
N ASN A 444 -8.60 -21.16 -28.49
CA ASN A 444 -8.34 -21.30 -29.93
C ASN A 444 -8.41 -19.96 -30.68
N ILE A 445 -9.27 -19.03 -30.23
CA ILE A 445 -9.33 -17.68 -30.78
C ILE A 445 -8.06 -16.91 -30.41
N ALA A 446 -7.66 -16.95 -29.13
CA ALA A 446 -6.44 -16.32 -28.67
C ALA A 446 -5.18 -16.86 -29.37
N GLU A 447 -5.10 -18.18 -29.57
CA GLU A 447 -4.03 -18.79 -30.35
C GLU A 447 -4.04 -18.27 -31.79
N GLY A 448 -5.20 -18.23 -32.45
CA GLY A 448 -5.33 -17.65 -33.80
C GLY A 448 -4.88 -16.19 -33.87
N ILE A 449 -5.16 -15.39 -32.84
CA ILE A 449 -4.69 -14.00 -32.73
C ILE A 449 -3.15 -13.94 -32.73
N VAL A 450 -2.47 -14.82 -31.97
CA VAL A 450 -1.00 -14.89 -31.94
C VAL A 450 -0.43 -15.19 -33.33
N TYR A 451 -1.02 -16.14 -34.07
CA TYR A 451 -0.58 -16.47 -35.42
C TYR A 451 -0.74 -15.27 -36.38
N ILE A 452 -1.90 -14.60 -36.35
CA ILE A 452 -2.14 -13.38 -37.17
C ILE A 452 -1.17 -12.27 -36.77
N ALA A 453 -0.93 -12.05 -35.47
CA ALA A 453 -0.01 -11.03 -34.97
C ALA A 453 1.43 -11.25 -35.47
N ASN A 454 1.82 -12.51 -35.67
CA ASN A 454 3.09 -12.93 -36.25
C ASN A 454 3.10 -12.98 -37.80
N GLY A 455 2.04 -12.51 -38.47
CA GLY A 455 1.93 -12.48 -39.93
C GLY A 455 1.44 -13.78 -40.58
N ARG A 456 1.11 -14.82 -39.81
CA ARG A 456 0.58 -16.11 -40.29
C ARG A 456 -0.95 -16.07 -40.35
N ILE A 457 -1.49 -15.24 -41.25
CA ILE A 457 -2.92 -14.90 -41.29
C ILE A 457 -3.81 -16.14 -41.49
N PHE A 458 -3.54 -16.94 -42.53
CA PHE A 458 -4.37 -18.10 -42.87
C PHE A 458 -4.37 -19.16 -41.78
N GLU A 459 -3.20 -19.44 -41.20
CA GLU A 459 -3.08 -20.38 -40.10
C GLU A 459 -3.80 -19.90 -38.85
N GLY A 460 -3.74 -18.60 -38.56
CA GLY A 460 -4.47 -18.01 -37.46
C GLY A 460 -5.98 -18.14 -37.65
N LEU A 461 -6.50 -17.83 -38.85
CA LEU A 461 -7.92 -18.03 -39.17
C LEU A 461 -8.33 -19.50 -39.04
N PHE A 462 -7.50 -20.43 -39.50
CA PHE A 462 -7.75 -21.86 -39.35
C PHE A 462 -7.74 -22.32 -37.88
N LYS A 463 -6.86 -21.77 -37.04
CA LYS A 463 -6.87 -22.05 -35.59
C LYS A 463 -8.17 -21.58 -34.92
N MET A 464 -8.70 -20.42 -35.31
CA MET A 464 -9.95 -19.88 -34.75
C MET A 464 -11.18 -20.76 -35.04
N THR A 465 -11.18 -21.57 -36.10
CA THR A 465 -12.29 -22.48 -36.42
C THR A 465 -12.20 -23.84 -35.72
N LYS A 466 -11.04 -24.21 -35.15
CA LYS A 466 -10.87 -25.47 -34.43
C LYS A 466 -11.65 -25.48 -33.13
N LYS A 467 -12.34 -26.59 -32.85
CA LYS A 467 -12.94 -26.84 -31.53
C LYS A 467 -11.85 -26.97 -30.47
N ILE A 468 -12.08 -26.38 -29.30
CA ILE A 468 -11.22 -26.57 -28.13
C ILE A 468 -11.40 -28.00 -27.65
N VAL A 469 -10.33 -28.79 -27.70
CA VAL A 469 -10.29 -30.12 -27.10
C VAL A 469 -9.62 -29.98 -25.74
N VAL A 470 -10.42 -30.02 -24.68
CA VAL A 470 -9.90 -30.04 -23.31
C VAL A 470 -9.58 -31.51 -22.99
N PRO A 471 -8.34 -31.85 -22.60
CA PRO A 471 -8.03 -33.19 -22.10
C PRO A 471 -8.97 -33.53 -20.94
N SER A 472 -9.37 -34.80 -20.83
CA SER A 472 -10.08 -35.23 -19.64
C SER A 472 -9.23 -34.92 -18.41
N LEU A 473 -9.87 -34.39 -17.36
CA LEU A 473 -9.20 -34.22 -16.07
C LEU A 473 -8.60 -35.57 -15.67
N PRO A 474 -7.39 -35.59 -15.08
CA PRO A 474 -6.84 -36.82 -14.51
C PRO A 474 -7.92 -37.41 -13.61
N LYS A 475 -8.31 -38.67 -13.84
CA LYS A 475 -9.19 -39.36 -12.90
C LYS A 475 -8.48 -39.32 -11.56
N GLU A 476 -9.11 -38.76 -10.53
CA GLU A 476 -8.59 -38.85 -9.18
C GLU A 476 -8.45 -40.34 -8.87
N ASN A 477 -7.22 -40.85 -8.84
CA ASN A 477 -6.94 -42.11 -8.18
C ASN A 477 -7.05 -41.86 -6.69
N VAL A 478 -8.28 -41.72 -6.19
CA VAL A 478 -8.61 -41.77 -4.77
C VAL A 478 -8.40 -43.21 -4.33
N ASN A 479 -7.14 -43.57 -4.14
CA ASN A 479 -6.77 -44.68 -3.29
C ASN A 479 -6.58 -44.09 -1.89
N ILE A 480 -7.69 -43.69 -1.26
CA ILE A 480 -7.73 -43.54 0.20
C ILE A 480 -7.69 -44.96 0.75
N LYS A 481 -6.49 -45.54 0.76
CA LYS A 481 -6.19 -46.62 1.69
C LYS A 481 -5.98 -45.96 3.03
N ASN A 482 -6.98 -46.09 3.89
CA ASN A 482 -6.84 -45.96 5.34
C ASN A 482 -5.54 -46.62 5.80
N LYS A 483 -4.65 -45.84 6.40
CA LYS A 483 -3.72 -46.28 7.45
C LYS A 483 -3.40 -45.11 8.37
#